data_AF-A0A7S2FN52-F1
#
_entry.id   AF-A0A7S2FN52-F1
#
_cell.length_a   1.000
_cell.length_b   1.000
_cell.length_c   1.000
_cell.angle_alpha   90.00
_cell.angle_beta   90.00
_cell.angle_gamma   90.00
#
_symmetry.space_group_name_H-M   'P 1'
#
loop_
_entity.id
_entity.type
_entity.pdbx_description
1 polymer ?
#
loop_
_entity_poly.entity_id
_entity_poly.type
_entity_poly.pdbx_seq_one_letter_code
_entity_poly.pdbx_strand_id
1 'polypeptide(L)'
;DFLYTANPRVDPSATPLRMVQEPWSLQVDTRAPGSGLGTGGMSTKIVAARTASTAGIPCGLINGAHPQRLHTFLAYITGLAPGEEAPLPEGTYFMAMDASQTVGDTRRWILSLPCSGDLVLDDGAAKAMANH
;
A
#
# COMPACT_ATOMS: atom_id res chain seq x y z
N ASP A 1 -9.00 7.50 7.80
CA ASP A 1 -7.76 7.26 8.52
C ASP A 1 -6.66 7.26 7.49
N PHE A 2 -5.44 7.58 7.90
CA PHE A 2 -4.29 7.64 7.00
C PHE A 2 -3.22 6.67 7.48
N LEU A 3 -2.40 6.20 6.55
CA LEU A 3 -1.08 5.69 6.87
C LEU A 3 -0.19 6.89 7.18
N TYR A 4 0.62 6.81 8.23
CA TYR A 4 1.55 7.87 8.61
C TYR A 4 2.99 7.39 8.46
N THR A 5 3.93 8.32 8.28
CA THR A 5 5.38 8.02 8.24
C THR A 5 5.89 7.41 9.55
N ALA A 6 5.35 7.86 10.68
CA ALA A 6 5.61 7.34 12.02
C ALA A 6 4.31 7.34 12.84
N ASN A 7 4.33 6.84 14.08
CA ASN A 7 3.17 6.85 14.94
C ASN A 7 2.84 8.30 15.39
N PRO A 8 1.73 8.91 14.94
CA PRO A 8 1.43 10.32 15.22
C PRO A 8 1.10 10.60 16.68
N ARG A 9 0.85 9.56 17.50
CA ARG A 9 0.65 9.71 18.95
C ARG A 9 1.95 9.91 19.73
N VAL A 10 3.09 9.52 19.12
CA VAL A 10 4.41 9.50 19.76
C VAL A 10 5.37 10.47 19.07
N ASP A 11 5.26 10.58 17.74
CA ASP A 11 6.07 11.47 16.92
C ASP A 11 5.19 12.58 16.32
N PRO A 12 5.32 13.83 16.80
CA PRO A 12 4.59 14.98 16.25
C PRO A 12 4.97 15.32 14.81
N SER A 13 6.11 14.85 14.31
CA SER A 13 6.56 15.05 12.93
C SER A 13 5.95 14.06 11.94
N ALA A 14 5.17 13.09 12.42
CA ALA A 14 4.49 12.11 11.59
C ALA A 14 3.53 12.79 10.60
N THR A 15 3.76 12.57 9.31
CA THR A 15 2.92 13.13 8.24
C THR A 15 2.05 12.05 7.62
N PRO A 16 0.82 12.38 7.19
CA PRO A 16 -0.06 11.44 6.51
C PRO A 16 0.43 11.20 5.09
N LEU A 17 0.56 9.92 4.73
CA LEU A 17 0.86 9.48 3.38
C LEU A 17 -0.44 9.46 2.58
N ARG A 18 -0.62 10.41 1.67
CA ARG A 18 -1.81 10.48 0.82
C ARG A 18 -1.71 9.55 -0.39
N MET A 19 -0.52 9.43 -0.97
CA MET A 19 -0.26 8.59 -2.13
C MET A 19 1.01 7.78 -1.90
N VAL A 20 0.97 6.51 -2.29
CA VAL A 20 2.07 5.55 -2.19
C VAL A 20 2.21 4.92 -3.57
N GLN A 21 3.28 5.27 -4.27
CA GLN A 21 3.60 4.66 -5.57
C GLN A 21 4.24 3.29 -5.38
N GLU A 22 5.13 3.16 -4.40
CA GLU A 22 5.88 1.94 -4.14
C GLU A 22 5.64 1.42 -2.72
N PRO A 23 4.61 0.57 -2.51
CA PRO A 23 4.31 0.02 -1.20
C PRO A 23 5.45 -0.76 -0.51
N TRP A 24 6.43 -1.27 -1.26
CA TRP A 24 7.58 -2.02 -0.74
C TRP A 24 8.67 -1.12 -0.16
N SER A 25 8.82 0.11 -0.64
CA SER A 25 9.79 1.07 -0.10
C SER A 25 9.31 1.75 1.20
N LEU A 26 8.04 1.55 1.57
CA LEU A 26 7.49 2.02 2.83
C LEU A 26 8.19 1.38 4.03
N GLN A 27 9.00 2.18 4.73
CA GLN A 27 9.48 1.90 6.08
C GLN A 27 8.54 2.54 7.10
N VAL A 28 7.37 1.93 7.31
CA VAL A 28 6.41 2.40 8.31
C VAL A 28 6.50 1.54 9.55
N ASP A 29 6.74 2.17 10.70
CA ASP A 29 6.66 1.47 11.99
C ASP A 29 5.19 1.13 12.28
N THR A 30 4.88 -0.16 12.20
CA THR A 30 3.54 -0.71 12.44
C THR A 30 3.46 -1.49 13.76
N ARG A 31 4.47 -1.38 14.63
CA ARG A 31 4.55 -2.15 15.89
C ARG A 31 3.54 -1.71 16.96
N ALA A 32 2.85 -0.58 16.77
CA ALA A 32 1.80 -0.18 17.69
C ALA A 32 0.58 -1.11 17.58
N PRO A 33 0.06 -1.67 18.69
CA PRO A 33 -1.16 -2.47 18.68
C PRO A 33 -2.32 -1.69 18.04
N GLY A 34 -3.00 -2.32 17.07
CA GLY A 34 -4.15 -1.73 16.40
C GLY A 34 -5.28 -1.44 17.40
N SER A 35 -5.97 -0.31 17.22
CA SER A 35 -7.13 0.06 18.02
C SER A 35 -8.29 -0.93 17.80
N GLY A 36 -8.47 -1.89 18.71
CA GLY A 36 -9.71 -2.59 19.11
C GLY A 36 -10.73 -3.16 18.10
N LEU A 37 -10.68 -2.80 16.81
CA LEU A 37 -11.66 -3.12 15.78
C LEU A 37 -10.93 -3.82 14.63
N GLY A 38 -10.89 -5.14 14.71
CA GLY A 38 -10.20 -6.03 13.77
C GLY A 38 -8.86 -6.54 14.28
N THR A 39 -8.62 -7.84 14.19
CA THR A 39 -7.38 -8.51 14.64
C THR A 39 -6.17 -8.22 13.76
N GLY A 40 -6.37 -7.65 12.56
CA GLY A 40 -5.29 -7.21 11.67
C GLY A 40 -4.97 -5.73 11.85
N GLY A 41 -3.82 -5.42 12.45
CA GLY A 41 -3.34 -4.05 12.68
C GLY A 41 -3.00 -3.29 11.39
N MET A 42 -2.22 -2.21 11.51
CA MET A 42 -1.77 -1.45 10.32
C MET A 42 -0.82 -2.28 9.45
N SER A 43 0.00 -3.14 10.06
CA SER A 43 0.89 -4.07 9.36
C SER A 43 0.15 -4.94 8.34
N THR A 44 -0.96 -5.58 8.76
CA THR A 44 -1.79 -6.42 7.88
C THR A 44 -2.39 -5.62 6.72
N LYS A 45 -2.80 -4.37 6.96
CA LYS A 45 -3.35 -3.51 5.90
C LYS A 45 -2.30 -3.12 4.87
N ILE A 46 -1.06 -2.87 5.29
CA ILE A 46 0.06 -2.62 4.37
C ILE A 46 0.39 -3.85 3.55
N VAL A 47 0.40 -5.05 4.15
CA VAL A 47 0.61 -6.30 3.41
C VAL A 47 -0.48 -6.49 2.36
N ALA A 48 -1.76 -6.30 2.71
CA ALA A 48 -2.86 -6.40 1.75
C ALA A 48 -2.72 -5.36 0.62
N ALA A 49 -2.34 -4.13 0.94
CA ALA A 49 -2.11 -3.08 -0.05
C ALA A 49 -0.94 -3.42 -1.00
N ARG A 50 0.16 -3.97 -0.48
CA ARG A 50 1.29 -4.48 -1.28
C ARG A 50 0.81 -5.54 -2.27
N THR A 51 0.10 -6.56 -1.79
CA THR A 51 -0.43 -7.64 -2.63
C THR A 51 -1.34 -7.09 -3.74
N ALA A 52 -2.25 -6.17 -3.40
CA ALA A 52 -3.13 -5.53 -4.38
C ALA A 52 -2.35 -4.74 -5.44
N SER A 53 -1.41 -3.88 -5.03
CA SER A 53 -0.58 -3.09 -5.95
C SER A 53 0.24 -3.97 -6.90
N THR A 54 0.83 -5.07 -6.40
CA THR A 54 1.59 -6.02 -7.22
C THR A 54 0.74 -6.82 -8.21
N ALA A 55 -0.57 -6.95 -7.92
CA ALA A 55 -1.54 -7.53 -8.84
C ALA A 55 -2.08 -6.51 -9.87
N GLY A 56 -1.60 -5.26 -9.84
CA GLY A 56 -2.09 -4.19 -10.72
C GLY A 56 -3.42 -3.59 -10.25
N ILE A 57 -3.79 -3.78 -8.98
CA ILE A 57 -5.07 -3.31 -8.43
C ILE A 57 -4.82 -2.07 -7.55
N PRO A 58 -5.42 -0.91 -7.85
CA PRO A 58 -5.31 0.25 -6.98
C PRO A 58 -6.02 -0.01 -5.65
N CYS A 59 -5.40 0.38 -4.54
CA CYS A 59 -5.92 0.11 -3.19
C CYS A 59 -6.07 1.41 -2.40
N GLY A 60 -7.14 1.52 -1.61
CA GLY A 60 -7.42 2.68 -0.76
C GLY A 60 -7.56 2.28 0.70
N LEU A 61 -6.80 2.95 1.59
CA LEU A 61 -7.01 2.90 3.04
C LEU A 61 -7.91 4.07 3.46
N ILE A 62 -9.13 3.77 3.88
CA ILE A 62 -10.20 4.75 4.12
C ILE A 62 -10.78 4.56 5.53
N ASN A 63 -11.25 5.65 6.16
CA ASN A 63 -11.97 5.54 7.43
C ASN A 63 -13.34 4.86 7.24
N GLY A 64 -13.57 3.73 7.89
CA GLY A 64 -14.88 3.07 7.88
C GLY A 64 -16.01 3.89 8.50
N ALA A 65 -15.69 4.83 9.40
CA ALA A 65 -16.69 5.74 9.98
C ALA A 65 -17.25 6.76 8.96
N HIS A 66 -16.66 6.84 7.77
CA HIS A 66 -17.04 7.79 6.71
C HIS A 66 -17.21 7.06 5.37
N PRO A 67 -18.25 6.21 5.23
CA PRO A 67 -18.46 5.36 4.05
C PRO A 67 -18.61 6.15 2.74
N GLN A 68 -19.10 7.40 2.80
CA GLN A 68 -19.23 8.29 1.65
C GLN A 68 -17.91 8.51 0.89
N ARG A 69 -16.76 8.34 1.55
CA ARG A 69 -15.43 8.47 0.94
C ARG A 69 -15.13 7.39 -0.10
N LEU A 70 -15.83 6.25 -0.06
CA LEU A 70 -15.72 5.20 -1.07
C LEU A 70 -16.11 5.71 -2.46
N HIS A 71 -17.14 6.55 -2.56
CA HIS A 71 -17.57 7.13 -3.84
C HIS A 71 -16.49 8.03 -4.44
N THR A 72 -15.87 8.88 -3.61
CA THR A 72 -14.78 9.76 -4.06
C THR A 72 -13.54 8.96 -4.47
N PHE A 73 -13.21 7.91 -3.72
CA PHE A 73 -12.12 7.00 -4.11
C PHE A 73 -12.42 6.31 -5.45
N LEU A 74 -13.62 5.75 -5.61
CA LEU A 74 -14.01 5.08 -6.85
C LEU A 74 -13.96 6.03 -8.05
N ALA A 75 -14.48 7.25 -7.90
CA ALA A 75 -14.44 8.27 -8.94
C ALA A 75 -12.99 8.62 -9.33
N TYR A 76 -12.10 8.72 -8.35
CA TYR A 76 -10.68 9.00 -8.56
C TYR A 76 -9.99 7.89 -9.35
N ILE A 77 -10.11 6.62 -8.93
CA ILE A 77 -9.42 5.50 -9.60
C ILE A 77 -10.00 5.15 -10.97
N THR A 78 -11.26 5.53 -11.25
CA THR A 78 -11.90 5.30 -12.55
C THR A 78 -11.73 6.46 -13.52
N GLY A 79 -11.09 7.56 -13.11
CA GLY A 79 -10.97 8.78 -13.92
C GLY A 79 -12.30 9.53 -14.12
N LEU A 80 -13.33 9.18 -13.34
CA LEU A 80 -14.64 9.84 -13.35
C LEU A 80 -14.69 11.08 -12.44
N ALA A 81 -13.58 11.40 -11.76
CA ALA A 81 -13.47 12.60 -10.97
C ALA A 81 -13.60 13.87 -11.85
N PRO A 82 -14.28 14.92 -11.36
CA PRO A 82 -14.49 16.14 -12.15
C PRO A 82 -13.17 16.88 -12.37
N GLY A 83 -12.58 16.71 -13.55
CA GLY A 83 -11.39 17.41 -14.02
C GLY A 83 -10.05 16.86 -13.49
N GLU A 84 -8.97 17.17 -14.20
CA GLU A 84 -7.58 16.79 -13.82
C GLU A 84 -7.12 17.38 -12.47
N GLU A 85 -7.83 18.38 -11.95
CA GLU A 85 -7.55 19.06 -10.67
C GLU A 85 -8.41 18.56 -9.49
N ALA A 86 -9.14 17.46 -9.64
CA ALA A 86 -9.93 16.93 -8.54
C ALA A 86 -9.02 16.63 -7.32
N PRO A 87 -9.32 17.19 -6.13
CA PRO A 87 -8.48 17.00 -4.97
C PRO A 87 -8.40 15.52 -4.61
N LEU A 88 -7.20 15.07 -4.21
CA LEU A 88 -6.99 13.72 -3.71
C LEU A 88 -8.04 13.40 -2.64
N PRO A 89 -8.77 12.27 -2.76
CA PRO A 89 -9.78 11.95 -1.77
C PRO A 89 -9.15 11.77 -0.37
N GLU A 90 -9.98 11.68 0.66
CA GLU A 90 -9.45 11.51 2.02
C GLU A 90 -9.11 10.05 2.34
N GLY A 91 -7.81 9.74 2.34
CA GLY A 91 -7.24 8.46 2.73
C GLY A 91 -5.80 8.31 2.23
N THR A 92 -5.29 7.08 2.31
CA THR A 92 -4.02 6.71 1.66
C THR A 92 -4.30 5.88 0.42
N TYR A 93 -3.76 6.29 -0.72
CA TYR A 93 -3.90 5.62 -2.01
C TYR A 93 -2.63 4.90 -2.39
N PHE A 94 -2.73 3.60 -2.60
CA PHE A 94 -1.66 2.77 -3.13
C PHE A 94 -1.87 2.61 -4.63
N MET A 95 -0.91 3.07 -5.41
CA MET A 95 -0.94 2.96 -6.86
C MET A 95 -0.79 1.50 -7.26
N ALA A 96 -1.47 1.12 -8.35
CA ALA A 96 -1.18 -0.13 -9.02
C ALA A 96 0.22 -0.07 -9.65
N MET A 97 0.96 -1.17 -9.61
CA MET A 97 2.15 -1.32 -10.44
C MET A 97 1.76 -1.28 -11.91
N ASP A 98 2.67 -0.78 -12.76
CA ASP A 98 2.51 -0.88 -14.21
C ASP A 98 2.41 -2.36 -14.63
N ALA A 99 1.63 -2.65 -15.66
CA ALA A 99 1.43 -4.02 -16.14
C ALA A 99 2.77 -4.74 -16.45
N SER A 100 3.77 -4.00 -16.93
CA SER A 100 5.14 -4.51 -17.19
C SER A 100 5.89 -4.94 -15.92
N GLN A 101 5.49 -4.44 -14.75
CA GLN A 101 6.09 -4.72 -13.45
C GLN A 101 5.22 -5.65 -12.59
N THR A 102 4.01 -6.00 -13.04
CA THR A 102 3.12 -6.88 -12.29
C THR A 102 3.57 -8.33 -12.34
N VAL A 103 3.34 -9.05 -11.23
CA VAL A 103 3.54 -10.49 -11.21
C VAL A 103 2.47 -11.14 -12.06
N GLY A 104 2.87 -11.87 -13.10
CA GLY A 104 1.94 -12.61 -13.96
C GLY A 104 1.07 -13.59 -13.18
N ASP A 105 -0.14 -13.84 -13.68
CA ASP A 105 -1.21 -14.60 -13.01
C ASP A 105 -0.76 -15.93 -12.39
N THR A 106 0.12 -16.67 -13.06
CA THR A 106 0.61 -17.98 -12.61
C THR A 106 1.51 -17.92 -11.37
N ARG A 107 2.05 -16.74 -11.03
CA ARG A 107 2.95 -16.52 -9.90
C ARG A 107 2.34 -15.64 -8.80
N ARG A 108 1.13 -15.10 -8.99
CA ARG A 108 0.48 -14.22 -8.00
C ARG A 108 0.26 -14.86 -6.63
N TRP A 109 0.12 -16.18 -6.57
CA TRP A 109 -0.05 -16.93 -5.31
C TRP A 109 1.13 -16.73 -4.34
N ILE A 110 2.33 -16.42 -4.84
CA ILE A 110 3.53 -16.18 -4.03
C ILE A 110 3.33 -14.99 -3.08
N LEU A 111 2.60 -13.96 -3.53
CA LEU A 111 2.33 -12.75 -2.76
C LEU A 111 1.38 -12.96 -1.58
N SER A 112 0.70 -14.11 -1.55
CA SER A 112 -0.22 -14.50 -0.48
C SER A 112 0.46 -15.38 0.58
N LEU A 113 1.69 -15.82 0.33
CA LEU A 113 2.43 -16.65 1.29
C LEU A 113 2.94 -15.79 2.45
N PRO A 114 2.93 -16.32 3.69
CA PRO A 114 3.64 -15.66 4.78
C PRO A 114 5.15 -15.63 4.47
N CYS A 115 5.77 -14.47 4.66
CA CYS A 115 7.22 -14.35 4.59
C CYS A 115 7.84 -15.10 5.79
N SER A 116 8.63 -16.15 5.52
CA SER A 116 9.29 -16.95 6.56
C SER A 116 10.73 -16.54 6.86
N GLY A 117 11.25 -15.48 6.21
CA GLY A 117 12.60 -14.97 6.46
C GLY A 117 13.16 -14.12 5.33
N ASP A 118 14.38 -13.65 5.52
CA ASP A 118 15.10 -12.81 4.57
C ASP A 118 16.28 -13.59 3.96
N LEU A 119 16.57 -13.32 2.68
CA LEU A 119 17.73 -13.85 1.99
C LEU A 119 18.71 -12.70 1.71
N VAL A 120 19.99 -12.89 2.04
CA VAL A 120 21.05 -11.92 1.71
C VAL A 120 21.75 -12.39 0.45
N LEU A 121 21.73 -11.56 -0.59
CA LEU A 121 22.41 -11.82 -1.87
C LEU A 121 23.81 -11.22 -1.86
N ASP A 122 24.74 -11.89 -2.53
CA ASP A 122 26.02 -11.26 -2.91
C ASP A 122 25.85 -10.33 -4.12
N ASP A 123 26.87 -9.51 -4.39
CA ASP A 123 26.85 -8.53 -5.49
C ASP A 123 26.66 -9.18 -6.87
N GLY A 124 27.13 -10.42 -7.05
CA GLY A 124 27.01 -11.15 -8.32
C GLY A 124 25.57 -11.61 -8.56
N ALA A 125 24.95 -12.19 -7.53
CA ALA A 125 23.57 -12.64 -7.55
C ALA A 125 22.58 -11.48 -7.69
N ALA A 126 22.82 -10.36 -7.01
CA ALA A 126 21.99 -9.15 -7.14
C ALA A 126 21.98 -8.63 -8.59
N LYS A 127 23.15 -8.58 -9.24
CA LYS A 127 23.26 -8.17 -10.66
C LYS A 127 22.57 -9.14 -11.60
N ALA A 128 22.69 -10.45 -11.36
CA ALA A 128 22.02 -11.46 -12.18
C ALA A 128 20.49 -11.32 -12.11
N MET A 129 19.95 -11.05 -10.92
CA MET A 129 18.51 -10.87 -10.70
C MET A 129 17.97 -9.56 -11.29
N ALA A 130 18.75 -8.48 -11.31
CA ALA A 130 18.32 -7.18 -11.82
C ALA A 130 18.28 -7.08 -13.36
N ASN A 131 19.00 -7.97 -14.07
CA ASN A 131 19.11 -7.96 -15.52
C ASN A 131 18.08 -8.90 -16.21
N HIS A 132 17.09 -9.40 -15.46
CA HIS A 132 16.17 -10.44 -15.89
C HIS A 132 14.71 -10.06 -15.63
#